data_AF-A0A0Q0W2M8-F1
#
_entry.id   AF-A0A0Q0W2M8-F1
#
_cell.length_a   1.000
_cell.length_b   1.000
_cell.length_c   1.000
_cell.angle_alpha   90.00
_cell.angle_beta   90.00
_cell.angle_gamma   90.00
#
_symmetry.space_group_name_H-M   'P 1'
#
loop_
_entity.id
_entity.type
_entity.pdbx_description
1 polymer ?
#
loop_
_entity_poly.entity_id
_entity_poly.type
_entity_poly.pdbx_seq_one_letter_code
_entity_poly.pdbx_strand_id
1 'polypeptide(L)'
;MKKILILAVISIVLMMPQASFAKIIISDGDLAAITGQDSISIDMSKRWPLRNVSNLSIIWDDADGFSEYTDPGYFGTTDFTISGETTEFNGFVTLDITYNNGVTLVKATTPEIIIGGTSGMNVSATFKLGADSSLSNAQTLGTLYIGGIRADIPPGEVTVTIRPDSYGISGSGQYFAQ
;
A
#
# COMPACT_ATOMS: atom_id res chain seq x y z
N MET A 1 60.33 -32.19 23.49
CA MET A 1 59.17 -32.21 22.56
C MET A 1 58.07 -31.23 22.96
N LYS A 2 57.65 -31.14 24.24
CA LYS A 2 56.56 -30.24 24.69
C LYS A 2 56.81 -28.73 24.47
N LYS A 3 58.07 -28.27 24.52
CA LYS A 3 58.44 -26.85 24.35
C LYS A 3 58.39 -26.36 22.89
N ILE A 4 58.58 -27.25 21.92
CA ILE A 4 58.53 -26.92 20.49
C ILE A 4 57.08 -26.79 20.01
N LEU A 5 56.18 -27.61 20.57
CA LEU A 5 54.76 -27.53 20.25
C LEU A 5 54.13 -26.19 20.69
N ILE A 6 54.54 -25.67 21.85
CA ILE A 6 54.08 -24.37 22.36
C ILE A 6 54.52 -23.22 21.45
N LEU A 7 55.76 -23.24 20.96
CA LEU A 7 56.25 -22.24 20.01
C LEU A 7 55.49 -22.29 18.69
N ALA A 8 55.18 -23.49 18.16
CA ALA A 8 54.40 -23.62 16.93
C ALA A 8 52.95 -23.10 17.08
N VAL A 9 52.31 -23.34 18.23
CA VAL A 9 50.96 -22.83 18.51
C VAL A 9 50.96 -21.30 18.62
N ILE A 10 51.96 -20.71 19.29
CA ILE A 10 52.10 -19.25 19.38
C ILE A 10 52.34 -18.63 17.99
N SER A 11 53.16 -19.25 17.16
CA SER A 11 53.40 -18.80 15.78
C SER A 11 52.14 -18.85 14.92
N ILE A 12 51.32 -19.89 15.07
CA ILE A 12 50.05 -19.99 14.34
C ILE A 12 49.07 -18.92 14.83
N VAL A 13 48.98 -18.65 16.14
CA VAL A 13 48.12 -17.59 16.69
C VAL A 13 48.60 -16.19 16.27
N LEU A 14 49.91 -15.97 16.14
CA LEU A 14 50.49 -14.71 15.63
C LEU A 14 50.35 -14.55 14.11
N MET A 15 50.20 -15.65 13.37
CA MET A 15 49.99 -15.67 11.91
C MET A 15 48.52 -15.75 11.51
N MET A 16 47.60 -15.94 12.46
CA MET A 16 46.19 -15.69 12.20
C MET A 16 46.07 -14.19 11.91
N PRO A 17 45.65 -13.78 10.69
CA PRO A 17 45.31 -12.40 10.45
C PRO A 17 44.27 -12.08 11.50
N GLN A 18 44.55 -11.10 12.36
CA GLN A 18 43.64 -10.67 13.43
C GLN A 18 42.25 -10.75 12.86
N ALA A 19 41.45 -11.70 13.36
CA ALA A 19 40.18 -12.07 12.77
C ALA A 19 39.44 -10.76 12.61
N SER A 20 39.43 -10.27 11.37
CA SER A 20 38.88 -8.99 11.02
C SER A 20 37.40 -9.25 11.10
N PHE A 21 36.87 -9.12 12.31
CA PHE A 21 35.51 -8.70 12.47
C PHE A 21 35.48 -7.30 11.86
N ALA A 22 35.43 -7.25 10.53
CA ALA A 22 34.76 -6.19 9.82
C ALA A 22 33.28 -6.32 10.23
N LYS A 23 33.01 -5.98 11.49
CA LYS A 23 31.74 -5.36 11.83
C LYS A 23 31.75 -4.15 10.94
N ILE A 24 30.90 -4.15 9.93
CA ILE A 24 30.62 -2.95 9.16
C ILE A 24 29.99 -2.00 10.17
N ILE A 25 30.86 -1.28 10.89
CA ILE A 25 30.47 -0.12 11.65
C ILE A 25 30.33 0.91 10.55
N ILE A 26 29.09 1.07 10.10
CA ILE A 26 28.70 2.22 9.30
C ILE A 26 29.08 3.42 10.17
N SER A 27 30.11 4.16 9.75
CA SER A 27 30.52 5.35 10.48
C SER A 27 29.43 6.41 10.36
N ASP A 28 29.34 7.36 11.29
CA ASP A 28 28.38 8.46 11.17
C ASP A 28 28.58 9.25 9.86
N GLY A 29 29.78 9.21 9.28
CA GLY A 29 30.07 9.73 7.94
C GLY A 29 29.48 8.91 6.81
N ASP A 30 29.48 7.58 6.92
CA ASP A 30 28.80 6.67 5.97
C ASP A 30 27.26 6.79 6.09
N LEU A 31 26.76 6.98 7.32
CA LEU A 31 25.34 7.25 7.56
C LEU A 31 24.95 8.63 7.03
N ALA A 32 25.79 9.66 7.22
CA ALA A 32 25.60 10.99 6.66
C ALA A 32 25.57 10.98 5.12
N ALA A 33 26.41 10.15 4.50
CA ALA A 33 26.43 9.93 3.06
C ALA A 33 25.17 9.21 2.53
N ILE A 34 24.53 8.36 3.34
CA ILE A 34 23.24 7.72 3.02
C ILE A 34 22.06 8.69 3.26
N THR A 35 22.12 9.54 4.29
CA THR A 35 21.09 10.56 4.55
C THR A 35 21.11 11.73 3.56
N GLY A 36 22.16 11.84 2.74
CA GLY A 36 22.32 12.84 1.68
C GLY A 36 21.99 12.31 0.28
N GLN A 37 21.04 11.38 0.14
CA GLN A 37 20.50 11.07 -1.18
C GLN A 37 19.57 12.21 -1.63
N ASP A 38 19.99 12.93 -2.66
CA ASP A 38 19.29 14.09 -3.26
C ASP A 38 17.85 13.81 -3.72
N SER A 39 17.41 12.54 -3.76
CA SER A 39 16.01 12.16 -3.95
C SER A 39 15.83 10.65 -3.98
N ILE A 40 14.80 10.14 -3.31
CA ILE A 40 14.30 8.77 -3.52
C ILE A 40 13.09 8.89 -4.45
N SER A 41 13.16 8.25 -5.62
CA SER A 41 12.03 8.18 -6.56
C SER A 41 11.49 6.76 -6.60
N ILE A 42 10.20 6.61 -6.29
CA ILE A 42 9.48 5.34 -6.39
C ILE A 42 8.56 5.44 -7.60
N ASP A 43 8.87 4.62 -8.60
CA ASP A 43 8.08 4.50 -9.82
C ASP A 43 6.76 3.75 -9.53
N MET A 44 5.66 4.50 -9.52
CA MET A 44 4.32 3.95 -9.32
C MET A 44 3.60 3.65 -10.64
N SER A 45 4.21 4.01 -11.80
CA SER A 45 3.64 3.75 -13.13
C SER A 45 3.58 2.25 -13.48
N LYS A 46 4.29 1.42 -12.72
CA LYS A 46 4.21 -0.04 -12.86
C LYS A 46 2.87 -0.53 -12.31
N ARG A 47 1.98 -0.84 -13.24
CA ARG A 47 0.61 -1.34 -13.07
C ARG A 47 0.50 -2.33 -11.89
N TRP A 48 -0.01 -1.85 -10.76
CA TRP A 48 -0.55 -2.68 -9.67
C TRP A 48 -2.07 -2.53 -9.66
N PRO A 49 -2.77 -3.00 -10.70
CA PRO A 49 -4.20 -2.79 -10.75
C PRO A 49 -4.81 -3.53 -9.56
N LEU A 50 -5.62 -2.82 -8.78
CA LEU A 50 -6.51 -3.48 -7.83
C LEU A 50 -7.36 -4.46 -8.64
N ARG A 51 -7.30 -5.75 -8.29
CA ARG A 51 -7.85 -6.81 -9.14
C ARG A 51 -9.33 -6.59 -9.40
N ASN A 52 -9.77 -6.91 -10.61
CA ASN A 52 -11.20 -6.99 -10.94
C ASN A 52 -11.90 -7.88 -9.93
N VAL A 53 -13.09 -7.47 -9.51
CA VAL A 53 -13.99 -8.29 -8.69
C VAL A 53 -15.01 -8.90 -9.64
N SER A 54 -15.16 -10.21 -9.64
CA SER A 54 -16.17 -10.90 -10.45
C SER A 54 -16.93 -11.92 -9.61
N ASN A 55 -18.20 -12.11 -9.96
CA ASN A 55 -19.08 -13.12 -9.36
C ASN A 55 -19.22 -12.97 -7.84
N LEU A 56 -19.23 -11.73 -7.34
CA LEU A 56 -19.56 -11.47 -5.95
C LEU A 56 -21.09 -11.47 -5.81
N SER A 57 -21.58 -12.14 -4.76
CA SER A 57 -22.97 -12.04 -4.34
C SER A 57 -23.05 -11.21 -3.06
N ILE A 58 -23.86 -10.15 -3.08
CA ILE A 58 -24.19 -9.37 -1.88
C ILE A 58 -25.63 -9.69 -1.56
N ILE A 59 -25.87 -10.37 -0.44
CA ILE A 59 -27.18 -10.86 -0.05
C ILE A 59 -27.52 -10.27 1.31
N TRP A 60 -28.71 -9.70 1.39
CA TRP A 60 -29.35 -9.26 2.61
C TRP A 60 -30.46 -10.24 2.96
N ASP A 61 -30.41 -10.72 4.18
CA ASP A 61 -31.43 -11.58 4.79
C ASP A 61 -32.42 -10.71 5.57
N ASP A 62 -33.68 -11.13 5.60
CA ASP A 62 -34.74 -10.45 6.33
C ASP A 62 -34.95 -10.97 7.76
N ALA A 63 -34.09 -11.89 8.23
CA ALA A 63 -34.25 -12.70 9.43
C ALA A 63 -34.77 -11.98 10.71
N ASP A 64 -34.63 -10.65 10.81
CA ASP A 64 -35.06 -9.85 11.96
C ASP A 64 -36.00 -8.65 11.64
N GLY A 65 -36.55 -8.53 10.43
CA GLY A 65 -37.04 -7.24 9.92
C GLY A 65 -38.53 -6.89 10.05
N PHE A 66 -39.45 -7.83 9.78
CA PHE A 66 -40.89 -7.52 9.70
C PHE A 66 -41.75 -8.72 10.12
N SER A 67 -42.40 -8.64 11.29
CA SER A 67 -43.30 -9.68 11.82
C SER A 67 -44.60 -9.88 11.03
N GLU A 68 -44.87 -9.04 10.04
CA GLU A 68 -46.09 -9.06 9.22
C GLU A 68 -45.95 -9.89 7.94
N TYR A 69 -44.72 -10.21 7.52
CA TYR A 69 -44.43 -11.07 6.37
C TYR A 69 -43.82 -12.38 6.88
N THR A 70 -44.42 -13.50 6.48
CA THR A 70 -44.08 -14.84 7.01
C THR A 70 -43.18 -15.65 6.09
N ASP A 71 -42.94 -15.15 4.87
CA ASP A 71 -42.07 -15.79 3.89
C ASP A 71 -40.64 -15.25 4.04
N PRO A 72 -39.62 -16.11 4.25
CA PRO A 72 -38.23 -15.70 4.24
C PRO A 72 -37.87 -15.02 2.91
N GLY A 73 -37.41 -13.77 2.96
CA GLY A 73 -37.06 -12.98 1.78
C GLY A 73 -35.57 -12.64 1.74
N TYR A 74 -34.84 -13.27 0.82
CA TYR A 74 -33.47 -12.87 0.51
C TYR A 74 -33.48 -11.91 -0.67
N PHE A 75 -32.93 -10.71 -0.46
CA PHE A 75 -32.69 -9.73 -1.51
C PHE A 75 -31.21 -9.59 -1.75
N GLY A 76 -30.76 -9.50 -3.00
CA GLY A 76 -29.35 -9.36 -3.25
C GLY A 76 -28.95 -9.37 -4.71
N THR A 77 -27.65 -9.50 -4.93
CA THR A 77 -27.04 -9.59 -6.25
C THR A 77 -26.36 -10.95 -6.43
N THR A 78 -26.37 -11.51 -7.65
CA THR A 78 -25.69 -12.79 -7.96
C THR A 78 -24.46 -12.66 -8.85
N ASP A 79 -24.27 -11.48 -9.46
CA ASP A 79 -23.27 -11.26 -10.51
C ASP A 79 -22.60 -9.89 -10.37
N PHE A 80 -22.35 -9.45 -9.13
CA PHE A 80 -21.69 -8.17 -8.91
C PHE A 80 -20.25 -8.24 -9.45
N THR A 81 -19.99 -7.39 -10.44
CA THR A 81 -18.73 -7.38 -11.18
C THR A 81 -18.24 -5.94 -11.32
N ILE A 82 -16.96 -5.74 -11.01
CA ILE A 82 -16.20 -4.53 -11.33
C ILE A 82 -15.19 -4.92 -12.42
N SER A 83 -15.31 -4.28 -13.58
CA SER A 83 -14.50 -4.55 -14.76
C SER A 83 -13.90 -3.27 -15.34
N GLY A 84 -12.92 -3.43 -16.22
CA GLY A 84 -12.13 -2.32 -16.76
C GLY A 84 -10.87 -2.05 -15.93
N GLU A 85 -10.39 -0.81 -15.99
CA GLU A 85 -9.24 -0.38 -15.20
C GLU A 85 -9.76 0.21 -13.88
N THR A 86 -9.44 -0.41 -12.75
CA THR A 86 -9.95 0.02 -11.44
C THR A 86 -9.19 1.24 -10.91
N THR A 87 -7.86 1.15 -10.91
CA THR A 87 -6.96 2.21 -10.44
C THR A 87 -5.65 2.16 -11.19
N GLU A 88 -5.19 3.32 -11.61
CA GLU A 88 -3.90 3.56 -12.24
C GLU A 88 -3.17 4.67 -11.47
N PHE A 89 -1.87 4.47 -11.23
CA PHE A 89 -1.01 5.50 -10.67
C PHE A 89 -0.16 6.06 -11.80
N ASN A 90 -0.25 7.37 -12.04
CA ASN A 90 0.49 8.05 -13.09
C ASN A 90 1.56 8.96 -12.47
N GLY A 91 2.82 8.58 -12.66
CA GLY A 91 3.98 9.32 -12.19
C GLY A 91 4.74 8.66 -11.04
N PHE A 92 5.51 9.48 -10.34
CA PHE A 92 6.45 9.04 -9.30
C PHE A 92 6.05 9.59 -7.94
N VAL A 93 6.29 8.81 -6.89
CA VAL A 93 6.47 9.36 -5.55
C VAL A 93 7.91 9.83 -5.44
N THR A 94 8.13 11.11 -5.16
CA THR A 94 9.46 11.60 -4.78
C THR A 94 9.50 11.88 -3.29
N LEU A 95 10.56 11.41 -2.63
CA LEU A 95 10.89 11.76 -1.27
C LEU A 95 12.16 12.62 -1.31
N ASP A 96 12.05 13.84 -0.80
CA ASP A 96 13.15 14.76 -0.58
C ASP A 96 13.37 14.88 0.92
N ILE A 97 14.59 14.58 1.36
CA ILE A 97 14.99 14.60 2.76
C ILE A 97 16.08 15.66 2.89
N THR A 98 15.78 16.72 3.61
CA THR A 98 16.73 17.80 3.88
C THR A 98 16.96 17.92 5.38
N TYR A 99 18.21 18.19 5.77
CA TYR A 99 18.57 18.52 7.14
C TYR A 99 19.13 19.94 7.21
N ASN A 100 18.57 20.77 8.10
CA ASN A 100 19.06 22.12 8.35
C ASN A 100 18.89 22.49 9.82
N ASN A 101 19.97 22.97 10.47
CA ASN A 101 19.97 23.53 11.82
C ASN A 101 19.26 22.65 12.89
N GLY A 102 19.50 21.34 12.88
CA GLY A 102 18.91 20.43 13.87
C GLY A 102 17.49 19.97 13.54
N VAL A 103 16.96 20.30 12.37
CA VAL A 103 15.62 19.90 11.91
C VAL A 103 15.77 19.08 10.63
N THR A 104 15.11 17.92 10.57
CA THR A 104 14.99 17.13 9.35
C THR A 104 13.61 17.40 8.74
N LEU A 105 13.59 17.83 7.49
CA LEU A 105 12.39 17.99 6.70
C LEU A 105 12.29 16.81 5.72
N VAL A 106 11.15 16.14 5.71
CA VAL A 106 10.83 15.12 4.71
C VAL A 106 9.65 15.63 3.90
N LYS A 107 9.86 15.85 2.61
CA LYS A 107 8.82 16.23 1.67
C LYS A 107 8.53 15.04 0.76
N ALA A 108 7.26 14.67 0.66
CA ALA A 108 6.78 13.60 -0.18
C ALA A 108 5.79 14.15 -1.20
N THR A 109 5.98 13.80 -2.47
CA THR A 109 4.97 14.03 -3.51
C THR A 109 4.16 12.75 -3.73
N THR A 110 2.89 12.89 -4.08
CA THR A 110 2.05 11.77 -4.51
C THR A 110 1.90 11.80 -6.04
N PRO A 111 1.86 10.64 -6.71
CA PRO A 111 1.50 10.59 -8.12
C PRO A 111 0.04 10.96 -8.29
N GLU A 112 -0.36 11.20 -9.54
CA GLU A 112 -1.77 11.26 -9.91
C GLU A 112 -2.39 9.86 -9.72
N ILE A 113 -3.60 9.81 -9.15
CA ILE A 113 -4.36 8.57 -9.01
C ILE A 113 -5.57 8.67 -9.93
N ILE A 114 -5.63 7.78 -10.93
CA ILE A 114 -6.71 7.72 -11.90
C ILE A 114 -7.58 6.52 -11.56
N ILE A 115 -8.80 6.77 -11.08
CA ILE A 115 -9.84 5.76 -10.93
C ILE A 115 -10.48 5.58 -12.30
N GLY A 116 -10.63 4.35 -12.77
CA GLY A 116 -11.16 4.08 -14.11
C GLY A 116 -10.10 4.00 -15.21
N GLY A 117 -8.86 4.44 -14.96
CA GLY A 117 -7.79 4.48 -15.97
C GLY A 117 -8.20 5.18 -17.27
N THR A 118 -7.58 4.75 -18.37
CA THR A 118 -7.83 5.30 -19.72
C THR A 118 -9.14 4.79 -20.32
N SER A 119 -9.61 3.62 -19.89
CA SER A 119 -10.77 2.93 -20.51
C SER A 119 -12.09 3.11 -19.74
N GLY A 120 -12.04 3.55 -18.49
CA GLY A 120 -13.18 3.64 -17.57
C GLY A 120 -13.40 2.36 -16.77
N MET A 121 -13.89 2.52 -15.54
CA MET A 121 -14.35 1.42 -14.70
C MET A 121 -15.86 1.21 -14.89
N ASN A 122 -16.28 -0.05 -14.98
CA ASN A 122 -17.67 -0.43 -15.11
C ASN A 122 -18.09 -1.32 -13.94
N VAL A 123 -19.27 -1.06 -13.39
CA VAL A 123 -19.92 -1.87 -12.36
C VAL A 123 -21.20 -2.45 -12.94
N SER A 124 -21.37 -3.76 -12.83
CA SER A 124 -22.60 -4.45 -13.23
C SER A 124 -23.09 -5.39 -12.14
N ALA A 125 -24.40 -5.47 -11.95
CA ALA A 125 -25.02 -6.43 -11.06
C ALA A 125 -26.45 -6.77 -11.51
N THR A 126 -26.89 -8.00 -11.23
CA THR A 126 -28.30 -8.42 -11.37
C THR A 126 -28.91 -8.49 -9.99
N PHE A 127 -29.99 -7.74 -9.74
CA PHE A 127 -30.73 -7.79 -8.49
C PHE A 127 -31.82 -8.86 -8.53
N LYS A 128 -31.91 -9.64 -7.45
CA LYS A 128 -32.87 -10.73 -7.31
C LYS A 128 -33.52 -10.74 -5.94
N LEU A 129 -34.73 -11.30 -5.90
CA LEU A 129 -35.49 -11.61 -4.69
C LEU A 129 -35.85 -13.09 -4.68
N GLY A 130 -35.48 -13.83 -3.63
CA GLY A 130 -35.68 -15.27 -3.55
C GLY A 130 -36.02 -15.74 -2.14
N ALA A 131 -36.46 -16.99 -2.05
CA ALA A 131 -36.78 -17.64 -0.77
C ALA A 131 -35.54 -18.28 -0.10
N ASP A 132 -34.38 -18.25 -0.76
CA ASP A 132 -33.13 -18.81 -0.27
C ASP A 132 -31.94 -17.87 -0.51
N SER A 133 -30.90 -18.03 0.30
CA SER A 133 -29.67 -17.24 0.25
C SER A 133 -28.79 -17.53 -0.97
N SER A 134 -29.13 -18.52 -1.81
CA SER A 134 -28.37 -18.83 -3.02
C SER A 134 -28.87 -18.05 -4.23
N LEU A 135 -30.10 -17.52 -4.18
CA LEU A 135 -30.76 -16.77 -5.24
C LEU A 135 -30.78 -17.52 -6.60
N SER A 136 -30.70 -18.85 -6.59
CA SER A 136 -30.57 -19.67 -7.80
C SER A 136 -31.87 -19.77 -8.60
N ASN A 137 -33.02 -19.68 -7.92
CA ASN A 137 -34.37 -19.67 -8.51
C ASN A 137 -35.15 -18.39 -8.15
N ALA A 138 -34.42 -17.32 -7.87
CA ALA A 138 -34.98 -16.05 -7.43
C ALA A 138 -35.55 -15.23 -8.61
N GLN A 139 -36.57 -14.43 -8.32
CA GLN A 139 -37.12 -13.46 -9.27
C GLN A 139 -36.08 -12.37 -9.55
N THR A 140 -35.76 -12.16 -10.83
CA THR A 140 -34.96 -11.00 -11.23
C THR A 140 -35.78 -9.73 -11.12
N LEU A 141 -35.31 -8.79 -10.30
CA LEU A 141 -35.93 -7.48 -10.12
C LEU A 141 -35.41 -6.45 -11.13
N GLY A 142 -34.17 -6.62 -11.58
CA GLY A 142 -33.57 -5.76 -12.58
C GLY A 142 -32.06 -5.91 -12.66
N THR A 143 -31.45 -5.09 -13.51
CA THR A 143 -30.00 -5.02 -13.69
C THR A 143 -29.52 -3.61 -13.43
N LEU A 144 -28.38 -3.50 -12.76
CA LEU A 144 -27.63 -2.27 -12.60
C LEU A 144 -26.43 -2.31 -13.54
N TYR A 145 -26.27 -1.24 -14.30
CA TYR A 145 -25.07 -0.98 -15.07
C TYR A 145 -24.64 0.46 -14.85
N ILE A 146 -23.44 0.64 -14.30
CA ILE A 146 -22.77 1.93 -14.18
C ILE A 146 -21.49 1.82 -14.98
N GLY A 147 -21.46 2.50 -16.13
CA GLY A 147 -20.33 2.45 -17.06
C GLY A 147 -19.51 3.72 -17.05
N GLY A 148 -18.23 3.58 -17.36
CA GLY A 148 -17.34 4.72 -17.64
C GLY A 148 -17.00 5.58 -16.42
N ILE A 149 -17.03 5.02 -15.21
CA ILE A 149 -16.60 5.73 -14.01
C ILE A 149 -15.14 6.12 -14.18
N ARG A 150 -14.87 7.42 -14.07
CA ARG A 150 -13.53 8.01 -14.10
C ARG A 150 -13.43 9.11 -13.06
N ALA A 151 -12.34 9.13 -12.34
CA ALA A 151 -12.00 10.23 -11.45
C ALA A 151 -10.50 10.38 -11.37
N ASP A 152 -10.04 11.61 -11.56
CA ASP A 152 -8.64 11.96 -11.48
C ASP A 152 -8.41 12.65 -10.13
N ILE A 153 -7.50 12.09 -9.34
CA ILE A 153 -7.04 12.71 -8.10
C ILE A 153 -5.68 13.32 -8.43
N PRO A 154 -5.56 14.66 -8.47
CA PRO A 154 -4.34 15.32 -8.89
C PRO A 154 -3.19 15.02 -7.92
N PRO A 155 -1.94 15.12 -8.38
CA PRO A 155 -0.76 15.04 -7.53
C PRO A 155 -0.87 16.00 -6.33
N GLY A 156 -0.42 15.54 -5.18
CA GLY A 156 -0.38 16.30 -3.94
C GLY A 156 1.00 16.29 -3.32
N GLU A 157 1.14 17.06 -2.24
CA GLU A 157 2.37 17.15 -1.47
C GLU A 157 2.07 17.00 0.01
N VAL A 158 2.95 16.30 0.73
CA VAL A 158 2.95 16.22 2.19
C VAL A 158 4.34 16.58 2.68
N THR A 159 4.42 17.53 3.61
CA THR A 159 5.67 17.88 4.31
C THR A 159 5.59 17.39 5.75
N VAL A 160 6.60 16.66 6.21
CA VAL A 160 6.77 16.23 7.60
C VAL A 160 8.01 16.91 8.15
N THR A 161 7.84 17.66 9.25
CA THR A 161 8.96 18.30 9.96
C THR A 161 9.31 17.46 11.18
N ILE A 162 10.48 16.82 11.17
CA ILE A 162 10.99 16.05 12.28
C ILE A 162 11.91 16.94 13.11
N ARG A 163 11.55 17.17 14.37
CA ARG A 163 12.38 17.88 15.34
C ARG A 163 12.85 16.89 16.41
N PRO A 164 14.15 16.89 16.76
CA PRO A 164 14.60 16.19 17.95
C PRO A 164 14.15 17.01 19.16
N ASP A 165 12.98 16.69 19.70
CA ASP A 165 12.64 17.07 21.06
C ASP A 165 12.82 15.87 22.01
N SER A 166 12.93 16.15 23.30
CA SER A 166 13.07 15.12 24.34
C SER A 166 11.80 14.26 24.54
N TYR A 167 10.77 14.41 23.70
CA TYR A 167 9.45 13.78 23.85
C TYR A 167 8.96 13.00 22.61
N GLY A 168 9.62 13.06 21.46
CA GLY A 168 9.39 12.16 20.32
C GLY A 168 9.42 12.81 18.94
N ILE A 169 8.83 12.12 17.97
CA ILE A 169 8.67 12.58 16.57
C ILE A 169 7.30 13.25 16.46
N SER A 170 7.26 14.52 16.07
CA SER A 170 6.02 15.23 15.71
C SER A 170 5.98 15.51 14.20
N GLY A 171 4.80 15.64 13.61
CA GLY A 171 4.61 15.92 12.19
C GLY A 171 3.24 16.53 11.90
N SER A 172 3.17 17.42 10.91
CA SER A 172 1.92 18.05 10.44
C SER A 172 1.91 18.05 8.92
N GLY A 173 0.94 17.39 8.29
CA GLY A 173 0.77 17.40 6.84
C GLY A 173 -0.32 18.38 6.41
N GLN A 174 -0.10 19.11 5.31
CA GLN A 174 -1.14 19.83 4.60
C GLN A 174 -1.32 19.18 3.23
N TYR A 175 -2.54 18.75 2.92
CA TYR A 175 -2.90 18.23 1.61
C TYR A 175 -3.29 19.40 0.71
N PHE A 176 -2.53 19.62 -0.35
CA PHE A 176 -2.90 20.56 -1.40
C PHE A 176 -3.31 19.76 -2.63
N ALA A 177 -4.62 19.65 -2.88
CA ALA A 177 -5.09 19.36 -4.23
C ALA A 177 -4.84 20.63 -5.04
N GLN A 178 -3.97 20.58 -6.04
CA GLN A 178 -3.85 21.64 -7.04
C GLN A 178 -4.97 21.52 -8.07
#